data_AF-A0A0A9GQ77-F1
#
_entry.id   AF-A0A0A9GQ77-F1
#
_cell.length_a   1.000
_cell.length_b   1.000
_cell.length_c   1.000
_cell.angle_alpha   90.00
_cell.angle_beta   90.00
_cell.angle_gamma   90.00
#
_symmetry.space_group_name_H-M   'P 1'
#
loop_
_entity.id
_entity.type
_entity.pdbx_description
1 polymer ?
#
loop_
_entity_poly.entity_id
_entity_poly.type
_entity_poly.pdbx_seq_one_letter_code
_entity_poly.pdbx_strand_id
1 'polypeptide(L)' 'MWNNDHIISLVAQNRQVIMPIVTPALEDNIQNHWNLSVLNLTANVKKMLSEMNEEFFSTCLAEYKEDEEKRASLEQKR' A
#
# COMPACT_ATOMS: atom_id res chain seq x y z
N MET A 1 -3.86 15.74 -3.36
CA MET A 1 -4.92 14.73 -3.54
C MET A 1 -5.30 14.09 -2.22
N TRP A 2 -4.35 13.52 -1.46
CA TRP A 2 -4.61 12.92 -0.14
C TRP A 2 -5.02 13.89 0.97
N ASN A 3 -4.78 15.20 0.81
CA ASN A 3 -5.27 16.22 1.75
C ASN A 3 -6.71 16.69 1.45
N ASN A 4 -7.49 15.91 0.69
CA ASN A 4 -8.85 16.24 0.32
C ASN A 4 -9.82 15.27 1.00
N ASP A 5 -10.62 15.78 1.93
CA ASP A 5 -11.55 14.98 2.74
C ASP A 5 -12.59 14.24 1.89
N HIS A 6 -12.99 14.79 0.75
CA HIS A 6 -13.92 14.13 -0.16
C HIS A 6 -13.28 12.89 -0.80
N ILE A 7 -12.02 12.99 -1.22
CA ILE A 7 -11.26 11.85 -1.74
C ILE A 7 -11.06 10.80 -0.65
N ILE A 8 -10.68 11.20 0.56
CA ILE A 8 -10.51 10.28 1.69
C ILE A 8 -11.82 9.54 1.98
N SER A 9 -12.95 10.25 1.99
CA SER A 9 -14.26 9.66 2.23
C SER A 9 -14.62 8.60 1.19
N LEU A 10 -14.38 8.89 -0.10
CA LEU A 10 -14.60 7.93 -1.18
C LEU A 10 -13.69 6.70 -1.06
N VAL A 11 -12.43 6.90 -0.68
CA VAL A 11 -11.49 5.81 -0.40
C VAL A 11 -11.98 4.95 0.77
N ALA A 12 -12.48 5.55 1.84
CA ALA A 12 -12.99 4.83 3.00
C ALA A 12 -14.25 3.99 2.69
N GLN A 13 -15.14 4.51 1.85
CA GLN A 13 -16.34 3.82 1.39
C GLN A 13 -15.99 2.61 0.51
N ASN A 14 -14.93 2.72 -0.29
CA ASN A 14 -14.52 1.70 -1.26
C ASN A 14 -13.24 0.96 -0.84
N ARG A 15 -12.89 0.99 0.45
CA ARG A 15 -11.61 0.50 0.97
C ARG A 15 -11.32 -0.95 0.62
N GLN A 16 -12.35 -1.80 0.56
CA GLN A 16 -12.24 -3.23 0.22
C GLN A 16 -11.66 -3.47 -1.18
N VAL A 17 -11.85 -2.52 -2.10
CA VAL A 17 -11.34 -2.61 -3.47
C VAL A 17 -10.05 -1.79 -3.62
N ILE A 18 -10.02 -0.59 -3.04
CA ILE A 18 -8.91 0.35 -3.25
C ILE A 18 -7.66 -0.05 -2.47
N MET A 19 -7.81 -0.47 -1.20
CA MET A 19 -6.68 -0.77 -0.33
C MET A 19 -5.78 -1.89 -0.87
N PRO A 20 -6.29 -3.07 -1.32
CA PRO A 20 -5.42 -4.11 -1.88
C PRO A 20 -4.71 -3.69 -3.17
N ILE A 21 -5.25 -2.73 -3.93
CA ILE A 21 -4.61 -2.22 -5.15
C ILE A 21 -3.49 -1.22 -4.81
N VAL A 22 -3.73 -0.35 -3.83
CA VAL A 22 -2.80 0.74 -3.49
C VAL A 22 -1.67 0.24 -2.60
N THR A 23 -1.90 -0.71 -1.70
CA THR A 23 -0.90 -1.22 -0.75
C THR A 23 0.40 -1.69 -1.42
N PRO A 24 0.38 -2.55 -2.47
CA PRO A 24 1.61 -2.95 -3.16
C PRO A 24 2.40 -1.76 -3.72
N ALA A 25 1.70 -0.83 -4.37
CA ALA A 25 2.34 0.36 -4.94
C ALA A 25 2.96 1.27 -3.86
N LEU A 26 2.41 1.31 -2.65
CA LEU A 26 3.00 2.04 -1.53
C LEU A 26 4.25 1.32 -1.01
N GLU A 27 4.21 -0.01 -0.85
CA GLU A 27 5.38 -0.78 -0.40
C GLU A 27 6.54 -0.70 -1.40
N ASP A 28 6.26 -0.87 -2.69
CA ASP A 28 7.25 -0.74 -3.77
C ASP A 28 7.92 0.64 -3.76
N ASN A 29 7.12 1.70 -3.58
CA ASN A 29 7.63 3.06 -3.51
C ASN A 29 8.51 3.26 -2.26
N ILE A 30 8.10 2.74 -1.10
CA ILE A 30 8.89 2.86 0.14
C ILE A 30 10.25 2.16 -0.01
N GLN A 31 10.28 1.02 -0.70
CA GLN A 31 11.51 0.25 -0.89
C GLN A 31 12.44 0.81 -1.95
N ASN A 32 11.89 1.36 -3.05
CA ASN A 32 12.67 1.61 -4.27
C ASN A 32 12.78 3.09 -4.67
N HIS A 33 12.01 3.99 -4.07
CA HIS A 33 11.99 5.39 -4.51
C HIS A 33 13.20 6.18 -3.98
N TRP A 34 13.91 6.87 -4.87
CA TRP A 34 15.16 7.60 -4.55
C TRP A 34 14.94 8.95 -3.83
N ASN A 35 13.76 9.56 -4.01
CA ASN A 35 13.46 10.87 -3.44
C ASN A 35 12.86 10.77 -2.04
N LEU A 36 13.54 11.36 -1.05
CA LEU A 36 13.12 11.34 0.35
C LEU A 36 11.77 12.03 0.62
N SER A 37 11.45 13.11 -0.10
CA SER A 37 10.16 13.79 0.05
C SER A 37 9.00 12.91 -0.43
N VAL A 38 9.22 12.15 -1.51
CA VAL A 38 8.24 11.17 -1.98
C VAL A 38 8.10 10.03 -0.98
N LEU A 39 9.21 9.50 -0.45
CA LEU A 39 9.17 8.47 0.61
C LEU A 39 8.36 8.94 1.84
N ASN A 40 8.60 10.17 2.30
CA ASN A 40 7.86 10.74 3.43
C ASN A 40 6.36 10.89 3.12
N LEU A 41 6.01 11.31 1.90
CA LEU A 41 4.61 11.41 1.48
C LEU A 41 3.96 10.01 1.44
N THR A 42 4.64 9.03 0.86
CA THR A 42 4.17 7.64 0.78
C THR A 42 3.96 7.05 2.17
N ALA A 43 4.89 7.28 3.11
CA ALA A 43 4.75 6.84 4.49
C ALA A 43 3.54 7.49 5.20
N ASN A 44 3.27 8.77 4.92
CA ASN A 44 2.09 9.46 5.46
C ASN A 44 0.77 8.84 4.92
N VAL A 45 0.71 8.57 3.62
CA VAL A 45 -0.45 7.90 3.00
C VAL A 45 -0.63 6.49 3.54
N LYS A 46 0.46 5.73 3.68
CA LYS A 46 0.44 4.39 4.30
C LYS A 46 -0.15 4.44 5.72
N LYS A 47 0.30 5.40 6.53
CA LYS A 47 -0.21 5.58 7.89
C LYS A 47 -1.71 5.90 7.89
N MET A 48 -2.16 6.82 7.03
CA MET A 48 -3.59 7.16 6.90
C MET A 48 -4.45 5.96 6.53
N LEU A 49 -4.01 5.12 5.58
CA LEU A 49 -4.75 3.90 5.20
C LEU A 49 -4.77 2.87 6.33
N SER A 50 -3.68 2.71 7.06
CA SER A 50 -3.62 1.83 8.23
C SER A 50 -4.55 2.28 9.35
N GLU A 51 -4.63 3.59 9.64
CA GLU A 51 -5.53 4.15 10.65
C GLU A 51 -7.01 4.03 10.26
N MET A 52 -7.30 3.96 8.95
CA MET A 52 -8.66 3.81 8.44
C MET A 52 -9.24 2.41 8.69
N ASN A 53 -8.43 1.36 8.54
CA ASN A 53 -8.82 -0.02 8.83
C ASN A 53 -7.57 -0.90 9.02
N GLU A 54 -7.09 -0.99 10.25
CA GLU A 54 -5.83 -1.67 10.57
C GLU A 54 -5.86 -3.17 10.25
N GLU A 55 -6.98 -3.83 10.55
CA GLU A 55 -7.17 -5.26 10.30
C GLU A 55 -7.06 -5.57 8.80
N PHE A 56 -7.84 -4.86 7.98
CA PHE A 56 -7.86 -5.08 6.54
C PHE A 56 -6.55 -4.68 5.88
N PHE A 57 -5.94 -3.58 6.32
CA PHE A 57 -4.63 -3.15 5.83
C PHE A 57 -3.55 -4.21 6.12
N SER A 58 -3.58 -4.81 7.31
CA SER A 58 -2.67 -5.90 7.69
C SER A 58 -2.85 -7.14 6.81
N THR A 59 -4.09 -7.49 6.45
CA THR A 59 -4.38 -8.56 5.49
C THR A 59 -3.75 -8.27 4.12
N CYS A 60 -3.98 -7.06 3.57
CA CYS A 60 -3.40 -6.69 2.28
C CYS A 60 -1.86 -6.72 2.29
N LEU A 61 -1.24 -6.32 3.40
CA LEU A 61 0.22 -6.41 3.57
C LEU A 61 0.72 -7.86 3.61
N ALA A 62 -0.04 -8.77 4.25
CA ALA A 62 0.31 -10.19 4.28
C ALA A 62 0.22 -10.81 2.88
N GLU A 63 -0.86 -10.52 2.15
CA GLU A 63 -1.05 -10.96 0.76
C GLU A 63 0.08 -10.44 -0.15
N TYR A 64 0.44 -9.16 -0.04
CA TYR A 64 1.57 -8.59 -0.78
C TYR A 64 2.89 -9.33 -0.53
N LYS A 65 3.21 -9.65 0.74
CA LYS A 65 4.43 -10.38 1.09
C LYS A 65 4.43 -11.80 0.54
N GLU A 66 3.30 -12.49 0.61
CA GLU A 66 3.17 -13.84 0.05
C GLU A 66 3.36 -13.82 -1.47
N ASP A 67 2.81 -12.81 -2.16
CA ASP A 67 3.00 -12.64 -3.60
C ASP A 67 4.44 -12.29 -3.98
N GLU A 68 5.14 -11.47 -3.18
CA GLU A 68 6.57 -11.20 -3.33
C GLU A 68 7.41 -12.48 -3.20
N GLU A 69 7.16 -13.30 -2.19
CA GLU A 69 7.86 -14.58 -2.01
C GLU A 69 7.60 -15.54 -3.17
N LYS A 70 6.35 -15.61 -3.65
CA LYS A 70 6.00 -16.39 -4.85
C LYS A 70 6.75 -15.89 -6.07
N ARG A 71 6.78 -14.57 -6.32
CA ARG A 71 7.51 -13.95 -7.44
C ARG A 71 9.00 -14.29 -7.39
N ALA A 72 9.64 -14.09 -6.25
CA ALA A 72 11.05 -14.42 -6.06
C ALA A 72 11.34 -15.91 -6.31
N SER A 73 10.46 -16.80 -5.85
CA SER A 73 10.61 -18.25 -6.07
C SER A 73 10.47 -18.67 -7.53
N LEU A 74 9.66 -17.95 -8.32
CA LEU A 74 9.48 -18.18 -9.75
C LEU A 74 10.68 -17.68 -10.54
N GLU A 75 11.25 -16.55 -10.15
CA GLU A 75 12.48 -16.01 -10.75
C GLU A 75 13.68 -16.92 -10.50
N GLN A 76 13.77 -17.54 -9.32
CA GLN A 76 14.86 -18.48 -9.02
C GLN A 76 14.75 -19.83 -9.76
N LYS A 77 13.60 -20.15 -10.35
CA LYS A 77 13.38 -21.35 -11.17
C LYS A 77 13.59 -21.12 -12.67
N ARG A 78 13.89 -19.89 -13.10
CA ARG A 78 14.23 -19.53 -14.49
C ARG A 78 15.73 -19.57 -14.72
#